data_AF-A0A926AC51-F1
#
_entry.id   AF-A0A926AC51-F1
#
_cell.length_a   1.000
_cell.length_b   1.000
_cell.length_c   1.000
_cell.angle_alpha   90.00
_cell.angle_beta   90.00
_cell.angle_gamma   90.00
#
_symmetry.space_group_name_H-M   'P 1'
#
loop_
_entity.id
_entity.type
_entity.pdbx_description
1 polymer ?
#
loop_
_entity_poly.entity_id
_entity_poly.type
_entity_poly.pdbx_seq_one_letter_code
_entity_poly.pdbx_strand_id
1 'polypeptide(L)'
;MKKKSSANKEINMRPFSSGLLDGPHRAAARSMLYPVGFTEEDFKKPIIGIASTGSNVTPCNMHIDKLALEAEKGTNANGGKAIVFNTITISDG
;
A
#
# COMPACT_ATOMS: atom_id res chain seq x y z
N MET A 1 -35.52 -20.62 -22.02
CA MET A 1 -34.67 -19.50 -21.57
C MET A 1 -33.40 -20.06 -20.95
N LYS A 2 -32.22 -19.87 -21.56
CA LYS A 2 -30.94 -20.39 -21.05
C LYS A 2 -30.50 -19.52 -19.86
N LYS A 3 -30.45 -20.10 -18.64
CA LYS A 3 -29.86 -19.45 -17.46
C LYS A 3 -28.37 -19.22 -17.74
N LYS A 4 -27.95 -17.96 -17.90
CA LYS A 4 -26.53 -17.59 -17.82
C LYS A 4 -26.10 -17.79 -16.36
N SER A 5 -25.24 -18.78 -16.09
CA SER A 5 -24.56 -18.85 -14.80
C SER A 5 -23.65 -17.63 -14.68
N SER A 6 -23.90 -16.77 -13.70
CA SER A 6 -22.97 -15.70 -13.33
C SER A 6 -21.71 -16.36 -12.79
N ALA A 7 -20.68 -16.50 -13.64
CA ALA A 7 -19.37 -16.92 -13.19
C ALA A 7 -18.84 -15.89 -12.18
N ASN A 8 -18.56 -16.34 -10.95
CA ASN A 8 -17.81 -15.54 -9.98
C ASN A 8 -16.44 -15.23 -10.56
N LYS A 9 -16.24 -13.99 -11.01
CA LYS A 9 -14.95 -13.51 -11.49
C LYS A 9 -14.05 -13.32 -10.27
N GLU A 10 -12.97 -14.09 -10.16
CA GLU A 10 -11.97 -13.88 -9.11
C GLU A 10 -11.46 -12.43 -9.15
N ILE A 11 -11.46 -11.77 -7.99
CA ILE A 11 -11.00 -10.40 -7.85
C ILE A 11 -9.47 -10.43 -7.75
N ASN A 12 -8.78 -9.85 -8.74
CA ASN A 12 -7.34 -9.64 -8.66
C ASN A 12 -7.03 -8.55 -7.63
N MET A 13 -6.48 -8.95 -6.47
CA MET A 13 -6.11 -8.04 -5.39
C MET A 13 -4.83 -7.22 -5.68
N ARG A 14 -4.03 -7.60 -6.68
CA ARG A 14 -2.76 -6.93 -7.05
C ARG A 14 -2.79 -6.37 -8.48
N PRO A 15 -3.77 -5.52 -8.86
CA PRO A 15 -3.89 -5.05 -10.23
C PRO A 15 -2.68 -4.21 -10.68
N PHE A 16 -2.01 -3.51 -9.76
CA PHE A 16 -0.86 -2.64 -10.06
C PHE A 16 0.47 -3.22 -9.55
N SER A 17 0.50 -3.75 -8.32
CA SER A 17 1.76 -4.22 -7.71
C SER A 17 2.34 -5.45 -8.40
N SER A 18 1.50 -6.34 -8.96
CA SER A 18 1.99 -7.51 -9.71
C SER A 18 2.89 -7.14 -10.88
N GLY A 19 2.52 -6.11 -11.66
CA GLY A 19 3.33 -5.64 -12.80
C GLY A 19 4.69 -5.06 -12.41
N LEU A 20 4.85 -4.60 -11.16
CA LEU A 20 6.10 -4.08 -10.60
C LEU A 20 6.97 -5.20 -10.00
N LEU A 21 6.36 -6.23 -9.42
CA LEU A 21 7.06 -7.19 -8.54
C LEU A 21 7.24 -8.57 -9.15
N ASP A 22 6.38 -8.98 -10.09
CA ASP A 22 6.36 -10.36 -10.58
C ASP A 22 7.32 -10.55 -11.78
N GLY A 23 7.98 -11.71 -11.83
CA GLY A 23 8.88 -12.10 -12.91
C GLY A 23 10.37 -11.78 -12.67
N PRO A 24 11.28 -12.45 -13.40
CA PRO A 24 12.73 -12.33 -13.19
C PRO A 24 13.27 -10.94 -13.53
N HIS A 25 12.72 -10.29 -14.55
CA HIS A 25 13.10 -8.92 -14.97
C HIS A 25 12.81 -7.84 -13.91
N ARG A 26 12.01 -8.15 -12.88
CA ARG A 26 11.72 -7.26 -11.75
C ARG A 26 12.65 -7.46 -10.53
N ALA A 27 13.74 -8.21 -10.68
CA ALA A 27 14.70 -8.45 -9.60
C ALA A 27 15.24 -7.15 -8.97
N ALA A 28 15.58 -6.15 -9.78
CA ALA A 28 16.08 -4.86 -9.29
C ALA A 28 15.03 -4.06 -8.50
N ALA A 29 13.74 -4.17 -8.86
CA ALA A 29 12.67 -3.54 -8.09
C ALA A 29 12.53 -4.20 -6.72
N ARG A 30 12.55 -5.53 -6.67
CA ARG A 30 12.52 -6.29 -5.40
C ARG A 30 13.76 -6.03 -4.55
N SER A 31 14.95 -5.90 -5.15
CA SER A 31 16.19 -5.63 -4.40
C SER A 31 16.15 -4.31 -3.62
N MET A 32 15.47 -3.29 -4.15
CA MET A 32 15.29 -2.01 -3.45
C MET A 32 14.28 -2.09 -2.29
N LEU A 33 13.38 -3.07 -2.32
CA LEU A 33 12.33 -3.22 -1.31
C LEU A 33 12.78 -4.03 -0.09
N TYR A 34 13.75 -4.95 -0.25
CA TYR A 34 14.28 -5.72 0.89
C TYR A 34 14.86 -4.83 2.01
N PRO A 35 15.71 -3.82 1.74
CA PRO A 35 16.28 -2.97 2.78
C PRO A 35 15.24 -2.16 3.58
N VAL A 36 14.06 -1.90 3.00
CA VAL A 36 12.95 -1.21 3.67
C VAL A 36 11.98 -2.18 4.37
N GLY A 37 12.41 -3.44 4.58
CA GLY A 37 11.69 -4.42 5.39
C GLY A 37 10.64 -5.23 4.63
N PHE A 38 10.72 -5.33 3.31
CA PHE A 38 9.94 -6.34 2.57
C PHE A 38 10.57 -7.72 2.71
N THR A 39 9.71 -8.72 2.80
CA THR A 39 10.06 -10.15 2.74
C THR A 39 9.61 -10.77 1.42
N GLU A 40 10.03 -11.99 1.12
CA GLU A 40 9.59 -12.68 -0.09
C GLU A 40 8.07 -12.89 -0.12
N GLU A 41 7.47 -13.15 1.04
CA GLU A 41 6.03 -13.31 1.23
C GLU A 41 5.27 -12.02 0.93
N ASP A 42 5.85 -10.86 1.23
CA ASP A 42 5.21 -9.56 1.00
C ASP A 42 5.01 -9.25 -0.48
N PHE A 43 5.86 -9.77 -1.38
CA PHE A 43 5.68 -9.54 -2.82
C PHE A 43 4.40 -10.18 -3.37
N LYS A 44 3.84 -11.16 -2.66
CA LYS A 44 2.57 -11.81 -3.02
C LYS A 44 1.34 -11.08 -2.48
N LYS A 45 1.53 -10.01 -1.69
CA LYS A 45 0.45 -9.20 -1.09
C LYS A 45 0.12 -7.96 -1.93
N PRO A 46 -1.09 -7.40 -1.83
CA PRO A 46 -1.35 -6.04 -2.33
C PRO A 46 -0.47 -5.02 -1.60
N ILE A 47 0.20 -4.17 -2.38
CA ILE A 47 0.91 -3.01 -1.83
C ILE A 47 -0.08 -1.88 -1.62
N ILE A 48 -0.13 -1.33 -0.41
CA ILE A 48 -1.02 -0.25 -0.02
C ILE A 48 -0.17 0.98 0.28
N GLY A 49 -0.31 2.03 -0.53
CA GLY A 49 0.30 3.33 -0.25
C GLY A 49 -0.53 4.10 0.77
N ILE A 50 0.08 4.51 1.88
CA ILE A 50 -0.56 5.32 2.93
C ILE A 50 0.01 6.72 2.84
N ALA A 51 -0.79 7.65 2.31
CA ALA A 51 -0.41 9.05 2.15
C ALA A 51 -0.67 9.83 3.44
N SER A 52 0.38 10.16 4.18
CA SER A 52 0.31 11.04 5.34
C SER A 52 0.39 12.51 4.93
N THR A 53 -0.47 13.34 5.51
CA THR A 53 -0.37 14.80 5.49
C THR A 53 0.16 15.33 6.83
N GLY A 54 1.00 14.55 7.52
CA GLY A 54 1.61 14.96 8.78
C GLY A 54 2.55 16.14 8.61
N SER A 55 2.36 17.18 9.43
CA SER A 55 3.23 18.37 9.44
C SER A 55 3.06 19.16 10.74
N ASN A 56 4.16 19.71 11.26
CA ASN A 56 4.15 20.61 12.43
C ASN A 56 3.75 22.06 12.09
N VAL A 57 3.41 22.36 10.84
CA VAL A 57 3.02 23.70 10.38
C VAL A 57 1.62 24.10 10.87
N THR A 58 0.75 23.14 11.19
CA THR A 58 -0.63 23.43 11.64
C THR A 58 -1.14 22.37 12.64
N PRO A 59 -1.97 22.75 13.64
CA PRO A 59 -2.59 21.79 14.56
C PRO A 59 -3.48 20.77 13.85
N CYS A 60 -4.05 21.12 12.70
CA CYS A 60 -4.92 20.24 11.91
C CYS A 60 -4.19 18.96 11.45
N ASN A 61 -2.88 19.04 11.25
CA ASN A 61 -2.09 18.00 10.57
C ASN A 61 -0.97 17.41 11.42
N MET A 62 -0.60 18.05 12.53
CA MET A 62 0.56 17.65 13.36
C MET A 62 0.50 16.22 13.93
N HIS A 63 -0.68 15.59 13.91
CA HIS A 63 -0.90 14.26 14.46
C HIS A 63 -1.11 13.16 13.40
N ILE A 64 -1.18 13.51 12.11
CA ILE A 64 -1.57 12.57 11.06
C ILE A 64 -0.54 11.46 10.84
N ASP A 65 0.76 11.71 11.08
CA ASP A 65 1.77 10.64 10.99
C ASP A 65 1.51 9.51 11.99
N LYS A 66 0.95 9.80 13.17
CA LYS A 66 0.56 8.77 14.14
C LYS A 66 -0.58 7.91 13.60
N LEU A 67 -1.56 8.52 12.93
CA LEU A 67 -2.65 7.79 12.30
C LEU A 67 -2.16 6.96 11.12
N ALA A 68 -1.19 7.45 10.34
CA ALA A 68 -0.58 6.71 9.25
C ALA A 68 0.12 5.43 9.74
N LEU A 69 0.83 5.50 10.88
CA LEU A 69 1.45 4.32 11.50
C LEU A 69 0.42 3.29 12.01
N GLU A 70 -0.71 3.73 12.56
CA GLU A 70 -1.78 2.80 12.94
C GLU A 70 -2.45 2.15 11.71
N ALA A 71 -2.63 2.91 10.62
CA ALA A 71 -3.10 2.36 9.35
C ALA A 71 -2.12 1.36 8.73
N GLU A 72 -0.81 1.60 8.84
CA GLU A 72 0.24 0.66 8.43
C GLU A 72 0.11 -0.66 9.20
N LYS A 73 0.01 -0.60 10.54
CA LYS A 73 -0.16 -1.79 11.39
C LYS A 73 -1.40 -2.58 10.98
N GLY A 74 -2.55 -1.91 10.84
CA GLY A 74 -3.79 -2.55 10.43
C GLY A 74 -3.69 -3.21 9.06
N THR A 75 -3.04 -2.54 8.10
CA THR A 75 -2.85 -3.07 6.75
C THR A 75 -1.96 -4.31 6.74
N ASN A 76 -0.81 -4.25 7.42
CA ASN A 76 0.13 -5.36 7.49
C ASN A 76 -0.47 -6.58 8.21
N ALA A 77 -1.33 -6.36 9.20
CA ALA A 77 -2.05 -7.43 9.92
C ALA A 77 -3.16 -8.11 9.09
N ASN A 78 -3.70 -7.44 8.07
CA ASN A 78 -4.86 -7.92 7.30
C ASN A 78 -4.50 -8.34 5.86
N GLY A 79 -3.29 -8.83 5.65
CA GLY A 79 -2.88 -9.43 4.38
C GLY A 79 -2.43 -8.44 3.30
N GLY A 80 -2.26 -7.16 3.63
CA GLY A 80 -1.57 -6.19 2.79
C GLY A 80 -0.10 -6.00 3.17
N LYS A 81 0.62 -5.24 2.34
CA LYS A 81 1.93 -4.66 2.71
C LYS A 81 1.87 -3.16 2.51
N ALA A 82 2.01 -2.40 3.59
CA ALA A 82 1.94 -0.95 3.55
C ALA A 82 3.29 -0.30 3.19
N ILE A 83 3.20 0.85 2.53
CA ILE A 83 4.28 1.82 2.35
C ILE A 83 3.71 3.17 2.76
N VAL A 84 4.23 3.74 3.85
CA VAL A 84 3.87 5.10 4.28
C VAL A 84 4.72 6.11 3.51
N PHE A 85 4.09 7.16 2.99
CA PHE A 85 4.77 8.30 2.36
C PHE A 85 4.04 9.60 2.70
N ASN A 86 4.71 10.74 2.58
CA ASN A 86 4.13 12.03 2.93
C ASN A 86 3.80 12.87 1.69
N THR A 87 2.84 13.78 1.85
CA THR A 87 2.54 14.85 0.89
C THR A 87 2.52 16.21 1.61
N ILE A 88 2.49 17.29 0.83
CA ILE A 88 2.52 18.66 1.35
C ILE A 88 1.29 18.97 2.22
N THR A 89 1.46 19.94 3.12
CA THR A 89 0.41 20.47 3.98
C THR A 89 0.44 21.99 3.92
N ILE A 90 -0.74 22.60 3.99
CA ILE A 90 -0.95 24.05 4.06
C ILE A 90 -1.73 24.39 5.35
N SER A 91 -1.54 25.59 5.88
CA SER A 91 -2.36 26.16 6.95
C SER A 91 -3.11 27.36 6.40
N ASP A 92 -4.44 27.30 6.39
CA ASP A 92 -5.28 28.41 5.90
C ASP A 92 -5.44 29.54 6.92
N GLY A 93 -5.30 29.23 8.21
CA GLY A 93 -5.32 30.21 9.31
C GLY A 93 -3.93 30.75 9.57
#